data_AF-A0A372ILC6-F1
#
_entry.id   AF-A0A372ILC6-F1
#
_cell.length_a   1.000
_cell.length_b   1.000
_cell.length_c   1.000
_cell.angle_alpha   90.00
_cell.angle_beta   90.00
_cell.angle_gamma   90.00
#
_symmetry.space_group_name_H-M   'P 1'
#
loop_
_entity.id
_entity.type
_entity.pdbx_description
1 polymer ?
#
loop_
_entity_poly.entity_id
_entity_poly.type
_entity_poly.pdbx_seq_one_letter_code
_entity_poly.pdbx_strand_id
1 'polypeptide(L)'
;MEHLAVKKAVTESYAPSKEGKLAPELHMFSPLARGADRLAAQAALDLHYDLSVPMPFAQAEYEKDFTGSDKDHPEEVPLAAHQDLEEFRHLLAQSSAQMTIDSRRNAEPSGEDVSAYAYEAVGRFVVRHCDLLIAVWDGSHGNGRGGTADIVHYAAVSGVPIWWIHAEREADPIWLSDIQDLRDPLPVSESPEQKLHTHLARLIPAPPRVRRHHNNWIGRLASVHREKNVSPASVYFSEEPKPSNPIWKTYSKLMAWASGCKPRYPQVHEPVEPIARYWFRHYQTADSRASQYAARYRSSYVWVISLTTLSVIIGALALSLLRVKEEWSRVLAVCELATLIFIVLVVWASLRYEWHERSIEYRLLAELFRKQETLASLGWSLSIGHVQHLADTQRLSWVSWLFAAMQRSAPLPQASKMDNETARAMLQHLIDEQITYHRDREKMSLNAAERFEGLGGLAFGIVLLCVILKVGSEAINGLPYMVLALAVMAIILPGISAACLAIRSYAELQLLAEQSRYMISELEHSRIRVARLNISRPLVSQDLGAEAAIVGTTMLQDLEGWGRLFRGKLMEA
;
A
#
# COMPACT_ATOMS: atom_id res chain seq x y z
N MET A 1 -19.18 23.32 -2.61
CA MET A 1 -18.40 24.56 -2.40
C MET A 1 -17.12 24.23 -1.62
N GLU A 2 -17.23 23.64 -0.43
CA GLU A 2 -16.08 23.21 0.42
C GLU A 2 -15.11 22.24 -0.29
N HIS A 3 -15.62 21.20 -0.94
CA HIS A 3 -14.81 20.22 -1.68
C HIS A 3 -14.10 20.80 -2.93
N LEU A 4 -14.62 21.90 -3.49
CA LEU A 4 -13.98 22.62 -4.62
C LEU A 4 -12.92 23.60 -4.12
N ALA A 5 -13.12 24.19 -2.94
CA ALA A 5 -12.13 25.05 -2.29
C ALA A 5 -10.89 24.24 -1.85
N VAL A 6 -11.08 23.06 -1.26
CA VAL A 6 -10.00 22.12 -0.93
C VAL A 6 -9.26 21.65 -2.18
N LYS A 7 -9.98 21.37 -3.28
CA LYS A 7 -9.40 20.95 -4.57
C LYS A 7 -8.49 22.02 -5.18
N LYS A 8 -8.86 23.30 -5.08
CA LYS A 8 -8.06 24.42 -5.58
C LYS A 8 -6.86 24.69 -4.66
N ALA A 9 -7.08 24.77 -3.34
CA ALA A 9 -6.03 25.02 -2.36
C ALA A 9 -4.92 23.95 -2.39
N VAL A 10 -5.27 22.66 -2.42
CA VAL A 10 -4.27 21.57 -2.48
C VAL A 10 -3.52 21.57 -3.81
N THR A 11 -4.22 21.83 -4.92
CA THR A 11 -3.56 21.89 -6.24
C THR A 11 -2.62 23.09 -6.36
N GLU A 12 -2.97 24.24 -5.75
CA GLU A 12 -2.14 25.45 -5.73
C GLU A 12 -0.96 25.31 -4.77
N SER A 13 -1.15 24.74 -3.57
CA SER A 13 -0.08 24.53 -2.59
C SER A 13 0.99 23.56 -3.07
N TYR A 14 0.62 22.52 -3.84
CA TYR A 14 1.57 21.53 -4.36
C TYR A 14 1.85 21.68 -5.86
N ALA A 15 1.36 22.74 -6.50
CA ALA A 15 1.73 23.04 -7.88
C ALA A 15 3.26 23.23 -7.92
N PRO A 16 3.96 22.63 -8.89
CA PRO A 16 5.37 22.94 -9.14
C PRO A 16 5.44 24.37 -9.70
N SER A 17 5.26 25.36 -8.84
CA SER A 17 5.54 26.75 -9.18
C SER A 17 7.05 26.90 -9.24
N LYS A 18 7.54 27.65 -10.23
CA LYS A 18 8.98 27.89 -10.39
C LYS A 18 9.59 28.74 -9.28
N GLU A 19 8.79 29.30 -8.37
CA GLU A 19 9.23 30.30 -7.38
C GLU A 19 8.52 30.23 -6.01
N GLY A 20 7.51 29.38 -5.82
CA GLY A 20 6.86 29.22 -4.52
C GLY A 20 7.68 28.32 -3.61
N LYS A 21 8.49 28.92 -2.72
CA LYS A 21 9.08 28.20 -1.59
C LYS A 21 7.94 27.64 -0.75
N LEU A 22 7.74 26.32 -0.77
CA LEU A 22 6.94 25.63 0.23
C LEU A 22 7.53 25.99 1.59
N ALA A 23 6.72 26.56 2.48
CA ALA A 23 7.07 26.78 3.87
C ALA A 23 6.55 25.57 4.68
N PRO A 24 7.38 24.58 4.99
CA PRO A 24 6.95 23.42 5.77
C PRO A 24 6.67 23.83 7.21
N GLU A 25 5.64 23.25 7.81
CA GLU A 25 5.46 23.24 9.26
C GLU A 25 6.36 22.14 9.85
N LEU A 26 7.17 22.50 10.85
CA LEU A 26 8.14 21.60 11.47
C LEU A 26 7.65 21.21 12.86
N HIS A 27 7.68 19.92 13.14
CA HIS A 27 7.22 19.34 14.40
C HIS A 27 8.39 18.62 15.08
N MET A 28 8.59 18.88 16.37
CA MET A 28 9.55 18.21 17.24
C MET A 28 8.83 17.17 18.09
N PHE A 29 9.31 15.92 18.04
CA PHE A 29 8.92 14.88 18.98
C PHE A 29 10.03 14.73 20.01
N SER A 30 9.73 15.01 21.28
CA SER A 30 10.70 14.87 22.37
C SER A 30 10.00 14.30 23.61
N PRO A 31 10.47 13.17 24.17
CA PRO A 31 9.98 12.64 25.44
C PRO A 31 10.22 13.54 26.66
N LEU A 32 11.04 14.59 26.50
CA LEU A 32 11.45 15.52 27.57
C LEU A 32 12.25 14.85 28.70
N ALA A 33 12.94 13.75 28.40
CA ALA A 33 13.96 13.22 29.30
C ALA A 33 15.01 14.30 29.58
N ARG A 34 15.66 14.24 30.74
CA ARG A 34 16.69 15.21 31.08
C ARG A 34 17.86 15.13 30.08
N GLY A 35 18.47 16.27 29.76
CA GLY A 35 19.58 16.37 28.81
C GLY A 35 19.12 16.66 27.38
N ALA A 36 19.53 15.82 26.43
CA ALA A 36 19.38 16.06 24.99
C ALA A 36 17.94 16.34 24.55
N ASP A 37 16.97 15.59 25.10
CA ASP A 37 15.55 15.73 24.77
C ASP A 37 15.00 17.12 25.11
N ARG A 38 15.34 17.66 26.29
CA ARG A 38 14.92 19.02 26.70
C ARG A 38 15.67 20.11 25.95
N LEU A 39 16.96 19.92 25.68
CA LEU A 39 17.73 20.85 24.86
C LEU A 39 17.14 20.97 23.44
N ALA A 40 16.82 19.84 22.82
CA ALA A 40 16.18 19.80 21.51
C ALA A 40 14.77 20.41 21.54
N ALA A 41 13.98 20.13 22.58
CA ALA A 41 12.64 20.71 22.73
C ALA A 41 12.70 22.24 22.90
N GLN A 42 13.60 22.77 23.73
CA GLN A 42 13.77 24.21 23.90
C GLN A 42 14.21 24.88 22.59
N ALA A 43 15.22 24.32 21.91
CA ALA A 43 15.68 24.84 20.62
C ALA A 43 14.57 24.84 19.56
N ALA A 44 13.71 23.81 19.56
CA ALA A 44 12.56 23.74 18.67
C ALA A 44 11.51 24.83 18.98
N LEU A 45 11.20 25.06 20.26
CA LEU A 45 10.27 26.11 20.69
C LEU A 45 10.81 27.52 20.35
N ASP A 46 12.11 27.75 20.55
CA ASP A 46 12.78 29.02 20.18
C ASP A 46 12.71 29.30 18.68
N LEU A 47 12.65 28.24 17.86
CA LEU A 47 12.47 28.29 16.41
C LEU A 47 10.99 28.23 15.96
N HIS A 48 10.05 28.26 16.91
CA HIS A 48 8.60 28.20 16.69
C HIS A 48 8.10 26.90 16.04
N TYR A 49 8.74 25.76 16.35
CA TYR A 49 8.24 24.45 15.95
C TYR A 49 7.17 23.96 16.92
N ASP A 50 6.26 23.12 16.43
CA ASP A 50 5.29 22.45 17.27
C ASP A 50 5.95 21.33 18.08
N LEU A 51 5.74 21.30 19.39
CA LEU A 51 6.29 20.27 20.29
C LEU A 51 5.25 19.20 20.61
N SER A 52 5.56 17.94 20.35
CA SER A 52 4.77 16.76 20.74
C SER A 52 5.55 15.90 21.73
N VAL A 53 4.92 15.55 22.85
CA VAL A 53 5.57 14.87 23.98
C VAL A 53 5.02 13.46 24.17
N PRO A 54 5.68 12.41 23.63
CA PRO A 54 5.37 11.02 23.96
C PRO A 54 5.99 10.63 25.31
N MET A 55 5.17 10.22 26.26
CA MET A 55 5.57 9.84 27.61
C MET A 55 5.50 8.31 27.80
N PRO A 56 6.45 7.72 28.55
CA PRO A 56 6.49 6.28 28.81
C PRO A 56 5.38 5.84 29.76
N PHE A 57 4.93 6.74 30.63
CA PHE A 57 3.91 6.51 31.64
C PHE A 57 2.94 7.69 31.68
N ALA A 58 1.85 7.55 32.46
CA ALA A 58 1.02 8.71 32.80
C ALA A 58 1.87 9.82 33.43
N GLN A 59 1.54 11.09 33.14
CA GLN A 59 2.34 12.25 33.56
C GLN A 59 2.76 12.17 35.04
N ALA A 60 1.82 11.91 35.96
CA ALA A 60 2.12 11.84 37.39
C ALA A 60 3.10 10.72 37.79
N GLU A 61 3.20 9.67 36.99
CA GLU A 61 4.19 8.60 37.19
C GLU A 61 5.54 8.98 36.60
N TYR A 62 5.55 9.60 35.42
CA TYR A 62 6.78 10.03 34.76
C TYR A 62 7.47 11.17 35.52
N GLU A 63 6.69 12.05 36.15
CA GLU A 63 7.19 13.13 37.00
C GLU A 63 8.06 12.64 38.17
N LYS A 64 7.96 11.37 38.57
CA LYS A 64 8.75 10.77 39.65
C LYS A 64 10.22 10.52 39.26
N ASP A 65 10.55 10.53 37.97
CA ASP A 65 11.91 10.31 37.48
C ASP A 65 12.79 11.55 37.59
N PHE A 66 12.16 12.74 37.71
CA PHE A 66 12.86 14.02 37.77
C PHE A 66 13.31 14.34 39.20
N THR A 67 14.36 13.65 39.63
CA THR A 67 14.88 13.72 41.01
C THR A 67 16.05 14.70 41.18
N GLY A 68 16.46 15.42 40.13
CA GLY A 68 17.56 16.40 40.21
C GLY A 68 18.97 15.82 40.06
N SER A 69 19.14 14.50 40.14
CA SER A 69 20.41 13.83 39.82
C SER A 69 20.15 12.47 39.16
N ASP A 70 20.84 12.19 38.07
CA ASP A 70 20.98 10.82 37.57
C ASP A 70 21.97 10.06 38.47
N LYS A 71 21.56 8.88 38.96
CA LYS A 71 22.39 8.05 39.86
C LYS A 71 23.53 7.37 39.11
N ASP A 72 23.35 7.11 37.82
CA ASP A 72 24.29 6.38 36.98
C ASP A 72 25.26 7.34 36.27
N HIS A 73 24.85 8.59 36.06
CA HIS A 73 25.65 9.64 35.42
C HIS A 73 25.60 10.96 36.22
N PRO A 74 26.44 11.14 37.25
CA PRO A 74 26.45 12.38 38.03
C PRO A 74 26.89 13.57 37.15
N GLU A 75 25.99 14.52 36.96
CA GLU A 75 26.23 15.72 36.16
C GLU A 75 27.18 16.72 36.83
N GLU A 76 27.86 17.54 36.02
CA GLU A 76 28.76 18.61 36.51
C GLU A 76 28.02 19.69 37.33
N VAL A 77 26.72 19.91 37.06
CA VAL A 77 25.85 20.85 37.79
C VAL A 77 24.61 20.12 38.31
N PRO A 78 24.52 19.83 39.62
CA PRO A 78 23.33 19.20 40.19
C PRO A 78 22.15 20.18 40.20
N LEU A 79 21.05 19.82 39.56
CA LEU A 79 19.76 20.50 39.70
C LEU A 79 19.04 19.98 40.94
N ALA A 80 18.30 20.84 41.65
CA ALA A 80 17.41 20.33 42.68
C ALA A 80 16.19 19.66 42.04
N ALA A 81 15.64 18.60 42.66
CA ALA A 81 14.49 17.86 42.14
C ALA A 81 13.28 18.75 41.75
N HIS A 82 13.05 19.83 42.50
CA HIS A 82 11.99 20.79 42.20
C HIS A 82 12.26 21.58 40.92
N GLN A 83 13.51 21.96 40.65
CA GLN A 83 13.91 22.68 39.44
C GLN A 83 13.81 21.77 38.21
N ASP A 84 14.26 20.52 38.34
CA ASP A 84 14.17 19.49 37.29
C ASP A 84 12.70 19.24 36.88
N LEU A 85 11.81 19.12 37.88
CA LEU A 85 10.37 18.96 37.66
C LEU A 85 9.71 20.22 37.08
N GLU A 86 10.11 21.41 37.53
CA GLU A 86 9.60 22.69 37.01
C GLU A 86 9.96 22.89 35.54
N GLU A 87 11.20 22.57 35.13
CA GLU A 87 11.61 22.60 33.72
C GLU A 87 10.77 21.66 32.86
N PHE A 88 10.59 20.41 33.30
CA PHE A 88 9.76 19.44 32.60
C PHE A 88 8.32 19.96 32.42
N ARG A 89 7.69 20.45 33.49
CA ARG A 89 6.32 20.97 33.45
C ARG A 89 6.21 22.23 32.59
N HIS A 90 7.22 23.09 32.61
CA HIS A 90 7.26 24.30 31.78
C HIS A 90 7.30 23.98 30.29
N LEU A 91 8.12 23.01 29.87
CA LEU A 91 8.17 22.54 28.49
C LEU A 91 6.89 21.78 28.10
N LEU A 92 6.40 20.92 28.99
CA LEU A 92 5.17 20.16 28.76
C LEU A 92 3.95 21.07 28.56
N ALA A 93 3.87 22.19 29.30
CA ALA A 93 2.79 23.18 29.16
C ALA A 93 2.81 23.91 27.81
N GLN A 94 3.95 23.95 27.12
CA GLN A 94 4.10 24.54 25.80
C GLN A 94 3.91 23.53 24.66
N SER A 95 3.73 22.24 24.98
CA SER A 95 3.51 21.21 23.96
C SER A 95 2.14 21.32 23.30
N SER A 96 2.11 21.18 21.98
CA SER A 96 0.90 21.13 21.16
C SER A 96 0.15 19.79 21.33
N ALA A 97 0.86 18.73 21.74
CA ALA A 97 0.26 17.41 22.01
C ALA A 97 1.03 16.60 23.07
N GLN A 98 0.27 15.84 23.87
CA GLN A 98 0.79 14.95 24.90
C GLN A 98 0.22 13.55 24.67
N MET A 99 1.08 12.53 24.69
CA MET A 99 0.71 11.14 24.43
C MET A 99 1.32 10.23 25.49
N THR A 100 0.59 9.20 25.91
CA THR A 100 1.07 8.24 26.90
C THR A 100 1.05 6.86 26.27
N ILE A 101 2.20 6.18 26.27
CA ILE A 101 2.29 4.75 25.94
C ILE A 101 1.75 3.96 27.14
N ASP A 102 1.02 2.87 26.89
CA ASP A 102 0.29 2.03 27.87
C ASP A 102 1.20 1.22 28.82
N SER A 103 2.35 1.76 29.20
CA SER A 103 3.28 1.11 30.12
C SER A 103 2.85 1.31 31.57
N ARG A 104 3.03 0.28 32.41
CA ARG A 104 2.90 0.36 33.87
C ARG A 104 4.25 -0.02 34.49
N ARG A 105 4.78 0.84 35.38
CA ARG A 105 6.08 0.64 36.04
C ARG A 105 6.18 -0.68 36.83
N ASN A 106 5.06 -1.20 37.36
CA ASN A 106 5.05 -2.31 38.32
C ASN A 106 4.10 -3.47 37.93
N ALA A 107 4.22 -4.06 36.74
CA ALA A 107 3.24 -5.04 36.28
C ALA A 107 3.61 -6.53 36.42
N GLU A 108 4.82 -6.93 36.85
CA GLU A 108 5.08 -8.32 37.30
C GLU A 108 6.15 -8.45 38.40
N PRO A 109 6.13 -9.55 39.21
CA PRO A 109 7.13 -9.88 40.23
C PRO A 109 8.37 -10.60 39.68
N SER A 110 8.57 -10.61 38.35
CA SER A 110 9.50 -11.47 37.62
C SER A 110 10.82 -10.79 37.23
N GLY A 111 11.37 -9.90 38.06
CA GLY A 111 12.79 -9.50 38.01
C GLY A 111 13.36 -8.81 36.75
N GLU A 112 12.61 -8.71 35.65
CA GLU A 112 12.96 -7.91 34.46
C GLU A 112 12.50 -6.46 34.66
N ASP A 113 13.38 -5.51 34.30
CA ASP A 113 13.09 -4.08 34.43
C ASP A 113 12.09 -3.62 33.37
N VAL A 114 10.80 -3.78 33.67
CA VAL A 114 9.65 -3.34 32.84
C VAL A 114 9.75 -1.85 32.46
N SER A 115 10.48 -1.04 33.25
CA SER A 115 10.71 0.37 32.97
C SER A 115 11.55 0.58 31.71
N ALA A 116 12.59 -0.24 31.49
CA ALA A 116 13.46 -0.13 30.32
C ALA A 116 12.69 -0.33 29.01
N TYR A 117 11.75 -1.29 28.98
CA TYR A 117 10.88 -1.51 27.83
C TYR A 117 9.91 -0.35 27.55
N ALA A 118 9.47 0.38 28.59
CA ALA A 118 8.61 1.54 28.44
C ALA A 118 9.34 2.70 27.75
N TYR A 119 10.60 2.96 28.15
CA TYR A 119 11.46 3.95 27.50
C TYR A 119 11.80 3.56 26.06
N GLU A 120 12.12 2.28 25.83
CA GLU A 120 12.35 1.76 24.48
C GLU A 120 11.13 1.96 23.58
N ALA A 121 9.92 1.69 24.09
CA ALA A 121 8.68 1.88 23.35
C ALA A 121 8.47 3.35 22.95
N VAL A 122 8.83 4.30 23.81
CA VAL A 122 8.80 5.74 23.51
C VAL A 122 9.80 6.11 22.42
N GLY A 123 11.06 5.66 22.53
CA GLY A 123 12.06 5.91 21.50
C GLY A 123 11.65 5.34 20.14
N ARG A 124 11.09 4.12 20.12
CA ARG A 124 10.54 3.51 18.90
C ARG A 124 9.33 4.27 18.36
N PHE A 125 8.48 4.79 19.24
CA PHE A 125 7.37 5.67 18.84
C PHE A 125 7.90 6.93 18.13
N VAL A 126 8.90 7.62 18.70
CA VAL A 126 9.50 8.80 18.05
C VAL A 126 10.00 8.46 16.64
N VAL A 127 10.74 7.37 16.49
CA VAL A 127 11.27 6.91 15.18
C VAL A 127 10.16 6.63 14.16
N ARG A 128 9.05 6.02 14.59
CA ARG A 128 7.89 5.72 13.72
C ARG A 128 7.15 6.97 13.23
N HIS A 129 7.33 8.09 13.94
CA HIS A 129 6.59 9.33 13.71
C HIS A 129 7.48 10.49 13.21
N CYS A 130 8.79 10.29 12.99
CA CYS A 130 9.69 11.32 12.46
C CYS A 130 10.18 11.02 11.02
N ASP A 131 10.52 12.08 10.28
CA ASP A 131 11.16 12.01 8.96
C ASP A 131 12.70 12.05 9.03
N LEU A 132 13.23 12.47 10.18
CA LEU A 132 14.64 12.62 10.52
C LEU A 132 14.77 12.44 12.03
N LEU A 133 15.71 11.59 12.48
CA LEU A 133 16.06 11.47 13.89
C LEU A 133 17.27 12.33 14.20
N ILE A 134 17.21 13.17 15.24
CA ILE A 134 18.39 13.82 15.80
C ILE A 134 18.85 12.98 16.97
N ALA A 135 20.08 12.48 16.91
CA ALA A 135 20.66 11.65 17.96
C ALA A 135 21.86 12.36 18.58
N VAL A 136 21.80 12.64 19.88
CA VAL A 136 22.95 13.12 20.67
C VAL A 136 23.49 11.92 21.43
N TRP A 137 24.65 11.43 21.03
CA TRP A 137 25.17 10.13 21.48
C TRP A 137 26.69 10.08 21.39
N ASP A 138 27.33 9.37 22.32
CA ASP A 138 28.79 9.19 22.42
C ASP A 138 29.34 8.12 21.44
N GLY A 139 28.47 7.34 20.79
CA GLY A 139 28.89 6.26 19.89
C GLY A 139 29.15 4.92 20.58
N SER A 140 28.98 4.84 21.91
CA SER A 140 29.25 3.63 22.69
C SER A 140 28.13 2.60 22.60
N HIS A 141 28.47 1.31 22.65
CA HIS A 141 27.47 0.24 22.76
C HIS A 141 26.55 0.48 23.96
N GLY A 142 25.24 0.27 23.80
CA GLY A 142 24.26 0.59 24.84
C GLY A 142 24.54 -0.16 26.15
N ASN A 143 24.47 0.54 27.29
CA ASN A 143 24.64 -0.01 28.64
C ASN A 143 23.39 -0.78 29.16
N GLY A 144 22.43 -1.08 28.28
CA GLY A 144 21.17 -1.73 28.61
C GLY A 144 20.17 -1.61 27.46
N ARG A 145 19.04 -2.34 27.56
CA ARG A 145 17.94 -2.25 26.58
C ARG A 145 17.25 -0.88 26.65
N GLY A 146 16.95 -0.31 25.49
CA GLY A 146 16.20 0.96 25.38
C GLY A 146 17.06 2.21 25.48
N GLY A 147 18.39 2.07 25.51
CA GLY A 147 19.32 3.20 25.43
C GLY A 147 19.39 3.83 24.03
N THR A 148 20.06 4.98 23.92
CA THR A 148 20.18 5.75 22.67
C THR A 148 20.70 4.92 21.49
N ALA A 149 21.65 4.01 21.73
CA ALA A 149 22.19 3.11 20.70
C ALA A 149 21.13 2.18 20.07
N ASP A 150 20.19 1.65 20.88
CA ASP A 150 19.12 0.78 20.39
C ASP A 150 18.12 1.54 19.51
N ILE A 151 17.83 2.80 19.87
CA ILE A 151 16.93 3.66 19.10
C ILE A 151 17.58 4.11 17.79
N VAL A 152 18.87 4.45 17.81
CA VAL A 152 19.67 4.73 16.60
C VAL A 152 19.66 3.51 15.68
N HIS A 153 19.88 2.31 16.22
CA HIS A 153 19.80 1.08 15.44
C HIS A 153 18.41 0.86 14.83
N TYR A 154 17.36 1.05 15.63
CA TYR A 154 15.98 0.92 15.16
C TYR A 154 15.64 1.93 14.06
N ALA A 155 16.12 3.17 14.16
CA ALA A 155 15.92 4.21 13.14
C ALA A 155 16.58 3.85 11.81
N ALA A 156 17.84 3.42 11.84
CA ALA A 156 18.58 3.00 10.66
C ALA A 156 17.90 1.82 9.95
N VAL A 157 17.54 0.76 10.70
CA VAL A 157 16.79 -0.39 10.14
C VAL A 157 15.42 0.04 9.61
N SER A 158 14.78 1.04 10.24
CA SER A 158 13.50 1.59 9.78
C SER A 158 13.62 2.47 8.54
N GLY A 159 14.83 2.74 8.04
CA GLY A 159 15.07 3.64 6.91
C GLY A 159 14.86 5.12 7.24
N VAL A 160 14.93 5.50 8.51
CA VAL A 160 14.87 6.90 8.96
C VAL A 160 16.30 7.43 9.06
N PRO A 161 16.67 8.49 8.33
CA PRO A 161 18.01 9.05 8.44
C PRO A 161 18.25 9.69 9.79
N ILE A 162 19.51 9.70 10.21
CA ILE A 162 19.92 10.16 11.53
C ILE A 162 20.93 11.28 11.39
N TRP A 163 20.64 12.41 12.03
CA TRP A 163 21.57 13.50 12.26
C TRP A 163 22.26 13.28 13.60
N TRP A 164 23.46 12.70 13.56
CA TRP A 164 24.21 12.33 14.76
C TRP A 164 25.12 13.48 15.21
N ILE A 165 24.94 13.92 16.45
CA ILE A 165 25.79 14.87 17.16
C ILE A 165 26.53 14.10 18.26
N HIS A 166 27.85 14.20 18.28
CA HIS A 166 28.64 13.50 19.28
C HIS A 166 28.50 14.17 20.66
N ALA A 167 28.17 13.39 21.69
CA ALA A 167 27.87 13.94 23.02
C ALA A 167 29.11 14.46 23.77
N GLU A 168 30.26 13.78 23.63
CA GLU A 168 31.45 14.07 24.45
C GLU A 168 32.56 14.88 23.76
N ARG A 169 32.46 15.07 22.44
CA ARG A 169 33.52 15.71 21.65
C ARG A 169 32.92 16.73 20.71
N GLU A 170 33.56 17.88 20.60
CA GLU A 170 33.21 18.88 19.62
C GLU A 170 33.64 18.37 18.23
N ALA A 171 32.66 17.92 17.45
CA ALA A 171 32.84 17.42 16.10
C ALA A 171 31.67 17.82 15.21
N ASP A 172 31.92 17.93 13.92
CA ASP A 172 30.86 18.18 12.94
C ASP A 172 29.83 17.02 12.98
N PRO A 173 28.53 17.31 12.83
CA PRO A 173 27.51 16.28 12.81
C PRO A 173 27.74 15.26 11.69
N ILE A 174 27.24 14.04 11.88
CA ILE A 174 27.36 12.96 10.90
C ILE A 174 25.96 12.55 10.43
N TRP A 175 25.81 12.41 9.11
CA TRP A 175 24.60 11.85 8.51
C TRP A 175 24.72 10.34 8.39
N LEU A 176 23.83 9.60 9.06
CA LEU A 176 23.73 8.15 8.97
C LEU A 176 22.46 7.78 8.18
N SER A 177 22.63 7.00 7.11
CA SER A 177 21.51 6.47 6.31
C SER A 177 21.31 4.98 6.56
N ASP A 178 22.40 4.26 6.86
CA ASP A 178 22.42 2.84 7.17
C ASP A 178 23.19 2.59 8.46
N ILE A 179 22.88 1.50 9.15
CA ILE A 179 23.61 1.10 10.35
C ILE A 179 25.08 0.76 10.04
N GLN A 180 25.36 0.33 8.81
CA GLN A 180 26.72 0.10 8.33
C GLN A 180 27.54 1.38 8.29
N ASP A 181 26.93 2.56 8.14
CA ASP A 181 27.66 3.84 8.15
C ASP A 181 28.38 4.08 9.50
N LEU A 182 27.92 3.46 10.60
CA LEU A 182 28.60 3.49 11.89
C LEU A 182 29.88 2.65 11.92
N ARG A 183 29.91 1.54 11.17
CA ARG A 183 31.02 0.59 11.16
C ARG A 183 32.02 0.91 10.06
N ASP A 184 31.51 1.18 8.88
CA ASP A 184 32.23 1.36 7.62
C ASP A 184 31.76 2.67 6.96
N PRO A 185 32.23 3.84 7.46
CA PRO A 185 31.77 5.12 6.93
C PRO A 185 32.12 5.25 5.44
N LEU A 186 31.11 5.55 4.64
CA LEU A 186 31.30 5.82 3.21
C LEU A 186 32.26 7.00 3.01
N PRO A 187 33.14 6.97 1.99
CA PRO A 187 34.01 8.10 1.69
C PRO A 187 33.16 9.36 1.45
N VAL A 188 33.48 10.44 2.17
CA VAL A 188 32.69 11.68 2.19
C VAL A 188 32.70 12.33 0.80
N SER A 189 31.66 12.08 0.01
CA SER A 189 31.43 12.78 -1.26
C SER A 189 30.56 14.03 -1.10
N GLU A 190 29.74 14.07 -0.05
CA GLU A 190 28.77 15.13 0.26
C GLU A 190 28.78 15.44 1.75
N SER A 191 28.69 16.72 2.11
CA SER A 191 28.55 17.16 3.51
C SER A 191 27.20 16.72 4.10
N PRO A 192 27.08 16.51 5.43
CA PRO A 192 25.81 16.22 6.10
C PRO A 192 24.68 17.19 5.71
N GLU A 193 24.94 18.49 5.60
CA GLU A 193 23.97 19.52 5.23
C GLU A 193 23.44 19.32 3.81
N GLN A 194 24.31 18.96 2.87
CA GLN A 194 23.92 18.63 1.49
C GLN A 194 23.02 17.40 1.45
N LYS A 195 23.30 16.38 2.28
CA LYS A 195 22.45 15.19 2.41
C LYS A 195 21.09 15.54 2.99
N LEU A 196 21.04 16.40 4.03
CA LEU A 196 19.79 16.91 4.59
C LEU A 196 18.99 17.70 3.55
N HIS A 197 19.61 18.62 2.82
CA HIS A 197 18.96 19.36 1.74
C HIS A 197 18.40 18.43 0.67
N THR A 198 19.16 17.40 0.28
CA THR A 198 18.74 16.40 -0.70
C THR A 198 17.56 15.57 -0.19
N HIS A 199 17.58 15.18 1.08
CA HIS A 199 16.49 14.46 1.74
C HIS A 199 15.21 15.29 1.76
N LEU A 200 15.28 16.54 2.25
CA LEU A 200 14.13 17.46 2.30
C LEU A 200 13.60 17.79 0.90
N ALA A 201 14.48 17.97 -0.10
CA ALA A 201 14.08 18.21 -1.48
C ALA A 201 13.38 17.02 -2.14
N ARG A 202 13.56 15.80 -1.62
CA ARG A 202 12.81 14.61 -2.05
C ARG A 202 11.50 14.43 -1.28
N LEU A 203 11.49 14.78 0.01
CA LEU A 203 10.34 14.59 0.89
C LEU A 203 9.20 15.59 0.64
N ILE A 204 9.54 16.87 0.48
CA ILE A 204 8.57 17.96 0.51
C ILE A 204 7.77 18.10 -0.81
N PRO A 205 8.40 18.25 -1.99
CA PRO A 205 7.66 18.47 -3.22
C PRO A 205 6.98 17.20 -3.72
N ALA A 206 5.78 17.34 -4.29
CA ALA A 206 5.10 16.24 -4.94
C ALA A 206 5.94 15.73 -6.13
N PRO A 207 6.17 14.40 -6.24
CA PRO A 207 7.02 13.88 -7.30
C PRO A 207 6.39 14.10 -8.68
N PRO A 208 7.21 14.37 -9.71
CA PRO A 208 6.72 14.55 -11.06
C PRO A 208 6.14 13.25 -11.61
N ARG A 209 5.22 13.35 -12.56
CA ARG A 209 4.67 12.18 -13.24
C ARG A 209 5.75 11.51 -14.10
N VAL A 210 6.02 10.23 -13.85
CA VAL A 210 6.95 9.45 -14.68
C VAL A 210 6.34 9.20 -16.07
N ARG A 211 7.10 9.55 -17.12
CA ARG A 211 6.70 9.27 -18.51
C ARG A 211 6.72 7.78 -18.76
N ARG A 212 5.59 7.24 -19.22
CA ARG A 212 5.45 5.83 -19.59
C ARG A 212 5.63 5.67 -21.10
N HIS A 213 6.67 4.96 -21.50
CA HIS A 213 6.89 4.59 -22.89
C HIS A 213 6.08 3.34 -23.24
N HIS A 214 5.25 3.46 -24.28
CA HIS A 214 4.58 2.32 -24.89
C HIS A 214 5.30 1.99 -26.20
N ASN A 215 5.74 0.74 -26.34
CA ASN A 215 6.47 0.30 -27.53
C ASN A 215 5.55 0.02 -28.72
N ASN A 216 4.23 -0.08 -28.51
CA ASN A 216 3.25 -0.36 -29.55
C ASN A 216 2.72 0.92 -30.23
N TRP A 217 2.30 0.81 -31.50
CA TRP A 217 1.81 1.94 -32.29
C TRP A 217 0.53 2.57 -31.70
N ILE A 218 -0.36 1.75 -31.13
CA ILE A 218 -1.59 2.22 -30.46
C ILE A 218 -1.24 3.06 -29.23
N GLY A 219 -0.26 2.63 -28.43
CA GLY A 219 0.19 3.38 -27.26
C GLY A 219 0.87 4.69 -27.64
N ARG A 220 1.60 4.73 -28.77
CA ARG A 220 2.11 6.00 -29.32
C ARG A 220 0.98 6.96 -29.63
N LEU A 221 -0.08 6.52 -30.34
CA LEU A 221 -1.26 7.36 -30.61
C LEU A 221 -1.98 7.79 -29.33
N ALA A 222 -2.13 6.90 -28.36
CA ALA A 222 -2.72 7.20 -27.07
C ALA A 222 -1.91 8.25 -26.27
N SER A 223 -0.61 8.38 -26.55
CA SER A 223 0.28 9.32 -25.86
C SER A 223 0.29 10.75 -26.44
N VAL A 224 -0.18 10.96 -27.68
CA VAL A 224 -0.07 12.24 -28.41
C VAL A 224 -0.84 13.39 -27.73
N HIS A 225 -2.02 13.11 -27.17
CA HIS A 225 -2.90 14.11 -26.55
C HIS A 225 -2.87 14.06 -25.01
N ARG A 226 -1.73 13.67 -24.43
CA ARG A 226 -1.59 13.51 -22.98
C ARG A 226 -0.96 14.75 -22.37
N GLU A 227 -1.61 15.33 -21.36
CA GLU A 227 -1.06 16.43 -20.56
C GLU A 227 0.24 15.99 -19.86
N LYS A 228 1.32 16.74 -20.09
CA LYS A 228 2.68 16.33 -19.72
C LYS A 228 3.09 16.70 -18.29
N ASN A 229 2.33 17.54 -17.57
CA ASN A 229 2.82 18.24 -16.37
C ASN A 229 1.90 18.16 -15.12
N VAL A 230 0.92 17.27 -15.08
CA VAL A 230 0.03 17.18 -13.90
C VAL A 230 0.56 16.14 -12.91
N SER A 231 0.82 16.56 -11.66
CA SER A 231 1.21 15.66 -10.57
C SER A 231 0.11 14.62 -10.33
N PRO A 232 0.42 13.31 -10.24
CA PRO A 232 -0.59 12.29 -9.93
C PRO A 232 -1.37 12.56 -8.65
N ALA A 233 -0.74 13.19 -7.64
CA ALA A 233 -1.41 13.60 -6.41
C ALA A 233 -2.50 14.68 -6.67
N SER A 234 -2.22 15.68 -7.50
CA SER A 234 -3.26 16.66 -7.89
C SER A 234 -4.41 16.01 -8.66
N VAL A 235 -4.11 15.00 -9.51
CA VAL A 235 -5.14 14.19 -10.16
C VAL A 235 -5.97 13.45 -9.11
N TYR A 236 -5.33 12.84 -8.12
CA TYR A 236 -6.01 12.16 -7.02
C TYR A 236 -7.03 13.09 -6.34
N PHE A 237 -6.68 14.32 -5.95
CA PHE A 237 -7.65 15.20 -5.28
C PHE A 237 -8.72 15.77 -6.22
N SER A 238 -8.37 15.94 -7.50
CA SER A 238 -9.29 16.50 -8.49
C SER A 238 -10.27 15.49 -9.10
N GLU A 239 -9.96 14.19 -8.99
CA GLU A 239 -10.68 13.13 -9.71
C GLU A 239 -12.06 12.84 -9.10
N GLU A 240 -13.10 12.99 -9.92
CA GLU A 240 -14.48 12.69 -9.53
C GLU A 240 -14.79 11.18 -9.62
N PRO A 241 -15.73 10.68 -8.78
CA PRO A 241 -16.22 9.32 -8.88
C PRO A 241 -16.76 9.05 -10.29
N LYS A 242 -16.33 7.96 -10.92
CA LYS A 242 -16.79 7.62 -12.26
C LYS A 242 -18.15 6.92 -12.20
N PRO A 243 -19.07 7.18 -13.15
CA PRO A 243 -20.37 6.54 -13.16
C PRO A 243 -20.27 5.02 -13.31
N SER A 244 -21.20 4.31 -12.67
CA SER A 244 -21.25 2.84 -12.62
C SER A 244 -21.94 2.25 -13.85
N ASN A 245 -21.31 2.38 -15.03
CA ASN A 245 -21.91 1.85 -16.27
C ASN A 245 -21.89 0.31 -16.30
N PRO A 246 -22.98 -0.34 -16.77
CA PRO A 246 -23.10 -1.80 -16.78
C PRO A 246 -22.07 -2.50 -17.68
N ILE A 247 -21.55 -1.81 -18.70
CA ILE A 247 -20.49 -2.30 -19.60
C ILE A 247 -19.17 -2.61 -18.89
N TRP A 248 -18.94 -2.02 -17.70
CA TRP A 248 -17.75 -2.25 -16.88
C TRP A 248 -17.97 -3.30 -15.79
N LYS A 249 -19.17 -3.90 -15.75
CA LYS A 249 -19.50 -5.04 -14.89
C LYS A 249 -19.44 -6.37 -15.66
N THR A 250 -18.95 -6.37 -16.90
CA THR A 250 -18.88 -7.57 -17.75
C THR A 250 -18.00 -8.64 -17.12
N TYR A 251 -16.81 -8.27 -16.65
CA TYR A 251 -15.92 -9.22 -15.98
C TYR A 251 -16.55 -9.83 -14.73
N SER A 252 -17.14 -9.03 -13.84
CA SER A 252 -17.71 -9.54 -12.59
C SER A 252 -18.92 -10.43 -12.85
N LYS A 253 -19.77 -10.12 -13.83
CA LYS A 253 -20.87 -10.98 -14.27
C LYS A 253 -20.37 -12.30 -14.84
N LEU A 254 -19.33 -12.25 -15.67
CA LEU A 254 -18.72 -13.44 -16.27
C LEU A 254 -18.13 -14.35 -15.18
N MET A 255 -17.39 -13.80 -14.22
CA MET A 255 -16.81 -14.56 -13.12
C MET A 255 -17.88 -15.12 -12.17
N ALA A 256 -18.94 -14.36 -11.87
CA ALA A 256 -20.05 -14.86 -11.06
C ALA A 256 -20.77 -16.04 -11.72
N TRP A 257 -20.96 -15.98 -13.05
CA TRP A 257 -21.52 -17.10 -13.82
C TRP A 257 -20.56 -18.30 -13.86
N ALA A 258 -19.27 -18.07 -14.14
CA ALA A 258 -18.29 -19.13 -14.31
C ALA A 258 -18.01 -19.86 -12.99
N SER A 259 -17.91 -19.13 -11.88
CA SER A 259 -17.61 -19.71 -10.57
C SER A 259 -18.81 -20.28 -9.83
N GLY A 260 -20.03 -19.84 -10.17
CA GLY A 260 -21.24 -20.11 -9.39
C GLY A 260 -21.21 -19.52 -7.98
N CYS A 261 -20.22 -18.68 -7.66
CA CYS A 261 -20.03 -18.10 -6.34
C CYS A 261 -20.44 -16.63 -6.35
N LYS A 262 -21.11 -16.20 -5.28
CA LYS A 262 -21.32 -14.78 -4.96
C LYS A 262 -20.43 -14.47 -3.75
N PRO A 263 -19.25 -13.84 -3.96
CA PRO A 263 -18.37 -13.51 -2.85
C PRO A 263 -19.09 -12.58 -1.87
N ARG A 264 -18.87 -12.80 -0.58
CA ARG A 264 -19.41 -11.92 0.45
C ARG A 264 -18.49 -10.71 0.55
N TYR A 265 -19.02 -9.53 0.29
CA TYR A 265 -18.30 -8.30 0.59
C TYR A 265 -18.56 -7.94 2.06
N PRO A 266 -17.51 -7.72 2.86
CA PRO A 266 -17.67 -7.27 4.23
C PRO A 266 -18.46 -5.97 4.26
N GLN A 267 -19.31 -5.81 5.29
CA GLN A 267 -20.02 -4.56 5.49
C GLN A 267 -19.06 -3.51 6.04
N VAL A 268 -18.90 -2.44 5.28
CA VAL A 268 -17.96 -1.36 5.60
C VAL A 268 -18.64 -0.44 6.63
N HIS A 269 -18.16 -0.46 7.87
CA HIS A 269 -18.64 0.39 8.96
C HIS A 269 -17.63 1.50 9.23
N GLU A 270 -18.07 2.75 9.32
CA GLU A 270 -17.18 3.86 9.70
C GLU A 270 -16.78 3.73 11.17
N PRO A 271 -15.48 3.71 11.49
CA PRO A 271 -15.03 3.57 12.86
C PRO A 271 -15.35 4.82 13.70
N VAL A 272 -15.54 4.58 15.00
CA VAL A 272 -15.89 5.63 15.97
C VAL A 272 -14.67 6.47 16.32
N GLU A 273 -13.49 5.85 16.44
CA GLU A 273 -12.25 6.52 16.85
C GLU A 273 -11.79 7.55 15.80
N PRO A 274 -11.41 8.79 16.19
CA PRO A 274 -11.04 9.84 15.24
C PRO A 274 -9.90 9.46 14.30
N ILE A 275 -8.85 8.81 14.80
CA ILE A 275 -7.68 8.42 14.00
C ILE A 275 -8.02 7.30 13.01
N ALA A 276 -8.77 6.28 13.45
CA ALA A 276 -9.28 5.24 12.56
C ALA A 276 -10.20 5.83 11.48
N ARG A 277 -11.09 6.77 11.86
CA ARG A 277 -12.00 7.43 10.92
C ARG A 277 -11.27 8.24 9.86
N TYR A 278 -10.20 8.93 10.25
CA TYR A 278 -9.33 9.65 9.32
C TYR A 278 -8.79 8.70 8.23
N TRP A 279 -8.16 7.59 8.63
CA TRP A 279 -7.60 6.61 7.70
C TRP A 279 -8.66 5.90 6.87
N PHE A 280 -9.77 5.52 7.49
CA PHE A 280 -10.90 4.88 6.83
C PHE A 280 -11.47 5.71 5.67
N ARG A 281 -11.61 7.03 5.84
CA ARG A 281 -12.11 7.93 4.78
C ARG A 281 -11.15 7.99 3.59
N HIS A 282 -9.84 8.04 3.87
CA HIS A 282 -8.82 7.98 2.83
C HIS A 282 -8.81 6.63 2.13
N TYR A 283 -8.90 5.53 2.88
CA TYR A 283 -9.06 4.17 2.36
C TYR A 283 -10.26 4.05 1.43
N GLN A 284 -11.47 4.44 1.86
CA GLN A 284 -12.68 4.33 1.04
C GLN A 284 -12.56 5.05 -0.31
N THR A 285 -11.96 6.24 -0.30
CA THR A 285 -11.74 7.03 -1.52
C THR A 285 -10.79 6.31 -2.48
N ALA A 286 -9.66 5.81 -1.97
CA ALA A 286 -8.68 5.08 -2.75
C ALA A 286 -9.23 3.73 -3.26
N ASP A 287 -9.92 2.96 -2.41
CA ASP A 287 -10.46 1.64 -2.76
C ASP A 287 -11.59 1.73 -3.80
N SER A 288 -12.48 2.71 -3.65
CA SER A 288 -13.54 2.96 -4.64
C SER A 288 -12.95 3.26 -6.02
N ARG A 289 -11.88 4.08 -6.08
CA ARG A 289 -11.19 4.38 -7.34
C ARG A 289 -10.46 3.16 -7.88
N ALA A 290 -9.75 2.42 -7.03
CA ALA A 290 -9.08 1.17 -7.39
C ALA A 290 -10.06 0.20 -8.05
N SER A 291 -11.20 -0.05 -7.39
CA SER A 291 -12.27 -0.92 -7.87
C SER A 291 -12.86 -0.46 -9.20
N GLN A 292 -13.10 0.84 -9.36
CA GLN A 292 -13.64 1.42 -10.60
C GLN A 292 -12.67 1.28 -11.80
N TYR A 293 -11.36 1.43 -11.56
CA TYR A 293 -10.34 1.26 -12.60
C TYR A 293 -10.10 -0.22 -12.92
N ALA A 294 -10.04 -1.07 -11.89
CA ALA A 294 -9.94 -2.52 -12.06
C ALA A 294 -11.12 -3.08 -12.84
N ALA A 295 -12.36 -2.63 -12.56
CA ALA A 295 -13.55 -3.06 -13.29
C ALA A 295 -13.49 -2.71 -14.79
N ARG A 296 -12.98 -1.52 -15.14
CA ARG A 296 -12.80 -1.09 -16.53
C ARG A 296 -11.71 -1.88 -17.22
N TYR A 297 -10.53 -1.99 -16.59
CA TYR A 297 -9.42 -2.77 -17.11
C TYR A 297 -9.83 -4.23 -17.34
N ARG A 298 -10.40 -4.87 -16.31
CA ARG A 298 -10.78 -6.28 -16.39
C ARG A 298 -11.89 -6.55 -17.40
N SER A 299 -12.89 -5.68 -17.47
CA SER A 299 -13.93 -5.80 -18.50
C SER A 299 -13.38 -5.52 -19.91
N SER A 300 -12.38 -4.64 -20.06
CA SER A 300 -11.83 -4.29 -21.37
C SER A 300 -11.16 -5.47 -22.06
N TYR A 301 -10.37 -6.29 -21.37
CA TYR A 301 -9.77 -7.47 -22.00
C TYR A 301 -10.82 -8.54 -22.30
N VAL A 302 -11.87 -8.68 -21.47
CA VAL A 302 -13.00 -9.56 -21.78
C VAL A 302 -13.69 -9.11 -23.07
N TRP A 303 -13.94 -7.80 -23.22
CA TRP A 303 -14.47 -7.24 -24.46
C TRP A 303 -13.55 -7.52 -25.66
N VAL A 304 -12.25 -7.27 -25.53
CA VAL A 304 -11.28 -7.54 -26.60
C VAL A 304 -11.31 -9.01 -27.01
N ILE A 305 -11.29 -9.94 -26.05
CA ILE A 305 -11.36 -11.39 -26.33
C ILE A 305 -12.68 -11.73 -27.02
N SER A 306 -13.82 -11.30 -26.47
CA SER A 306 -15.14 -11.60 -27.04
C SER A 306 -15.31 -11.02 -28.45
N LEU A 307 -14.86 -9.79 -28.69
CA LEU A 307 -14.91 -9.15 -30.01
C LEU A 307 -13.97 -9.82 -31.01
N THR A 308 -12.80 -10.28 -30.56
CA THR A 308 -11.86 -11.02 -31.42
C THR A 308 -12.49 -12.34 -31.86
N THR A 309 -13.11 -13.09 -30.93
CA THR A 309 -13.84 -14.32 -31.28
C THR A 309 -15.03 -14.02 -32.21
N LEU A 310 -15.76 -12.93 -31.96
CA LEU A 310 -16.86 -12.51 -32.82
C LEU A 310 -16.37 -12.16 -34.24
N SER A 311 -15.23 -11.47 -34.36
CA SER A 311 -14.60 -11.14 -35.65
C SER A 311 -14.29 -12.42 -36.44
N VAL A 312 -13.69 -13.43 -35.80
CA VAL A 312 -13.40 -14.72 -36.43
C VAL A 312 -14.67 -15.43 -36.90
N ILE A 313 -15.74 -15.39 -36.10
CA ILE A 313 -17.04 -15.97 -36.47
C ILE A 313 -17.63 -15.25 -37.70
N ILE A 314 -17.63 -13.92 -37.70
CA ILE A 314 -18.15 -13.12 -38.80
C ILE A 314 -17.34 -13.40 -40.08
N GLY A 315 -16.02 -13.42 -40.01
CA GLY A 315 -15.15 -13.73 -41.15
C GLY A 315 -15.38 -15.14 -41.71
N ALA A 316 -15.53 -16.14 -40.84
CA ALA A 316 -15.84 -17.52 -41.26
C ALA A 316 -17.19 -17.63 -41.97
N LEU A 317 -18.21 -16.94 -41.47
CA LEU A 317 -19.54 -16.87 -42.09
C LEU A 317 -19.52 -16.10 -43.41
N ALA A 318 -18.79 -14.98 -43.48
CA ALA A 318 -18.63 -14.18 -44.69
C ALA A 318 -18.02 -15.00 -45.83
N LEU A 319 -16.95 -15.76 -45.53
CA LEU A 319 -16.28 -16.63 -46.49
C LEU A 319 -17.20 -17.76 -46.97
N SER A 320 -18.02 -18.30 -46.07
CA SER A 320 -18.95 -19.39 -46.39
C SER A 320 -20.11 -18.93 -47.27
N LEU A 321 -20.64 -17.73 -46.99
CA LEU A 321 -21.71 -17.12 -47.76
C LEU A 321 -21.24 -16.55 -49.10
N LEU A 322 -19.94 -16.28 -49.28
CA LEU A 322 -19.38 -15.85 -50.57
C LEU A 322 -19.76 -16.82 -51.70
N ARG A 323 -19.87 -18.12 -51.41
CA ARG A 323 -20.26 -19.16 -52.38
C ARG A 323 -21.74 -19.19 -52.72
N VAL A 324 -22.61 -18.54 -51.94
CA VAL A 324 -24.08 -18.68 -52.05
C VAL A 324 -24.76 -17.34 -52.31
N LYS A 325 -24.37 -16.27 -51.59
CA LYS A 325 -24.97 -14.93 -51.69
C LYS A 325 -23.91 -13.84 -51.44
N GLU A 326 -23.37 -13.28 -52.52
CA GLU A 326 -22.28 -12.28 -52.49
C GLU A 326 -22.64 -10.99 -51.71
N GLU A 327 -23.89 -10.53 -51.79
CA GLU A 327 -24.33 -9.31 -51.08
C GLU A 327 -24.21 -9.42 -49.55
N TRP A 328 -24.64 -10.56 -48.98
CA TRP A 328 -24.55 -10.81 -47.54
C TRP A 328 -23.10 -10.99 -47.06
N SER A 329 -22.24 -11.55 -47.90
CA SER A 329 -20.81 -11.66 -47.63
C SER A 329 -20.16 -10.27 -47.49
N ARG A 330 -20.49 -9.32 -48.38
CA ARG A 330 -20.00 -7.94 -48.29
C ARG A 330 -20.46 -7.24 -47.00
N VAL A 331 -21.71 -7.42 -46.60
CA VAL A 331 -22.23 -6.85 -45.34
C VAL A 331 -21.47 -7.40 -44.13
N LEU A 332 -21.24 -8.72 -44.08
CA LEU A 332 -20.48 -9.34 -43.00
C LEU A 332 -19.02 -8.86 -42.96
N ALA A 333 -18.37 -8.67 -44.11
CA ALA A 333 -17.02 -8.11 -44.16
C ALA A 333 -16.96 -6.68 -43.59
N VAL A 334 -17.98 -5.84 -43.83
CA VAL A 334 -18.09 -4.51 -43.21
C VAL A 334 -18.29 -4.62 -41.69
N CYS A 335 -19.12 -5.57 -41.23
CA CYS A 335 -19.31 -5.85 -39.81
C CYS A 335 -18.00 -6.34 -39.14
N GLU A 336 -17.21 -7.16 -39.83
CA GLU A 336 -15.89 -7.61 -39.37
C GLU A 336 -14.94 -6.42 -39.18
N LEU A 337 -14.83 -5.55 -40.19
CA LEU A 337 -14.03 -4.33 -40.11
C LEU A 337 -14.48 -3.43 -38.95
N ALA A 338 -15.79 -3.24 -38.78
CA ALA A 338 -16.33 -2.47 -37.67
C ALA A 338 -15.96 -3.08 -36.30
N THR A 339 -15.97 -4.40 -36.19
CA THR A 339 -15.57 -5.12 -34.97
C THR A 339 -14.08 -4.93 -34.66
N LEU A 340 -13.21 -5.02 -35.68
CA LEU A 340 -11.77 -4.77 -35.55
C LEU A 340 -11.47 -3.32 -35.14
N ILE A 341 -12.16 -2.33 -35.73
CA ILE A 341 -12.05 -0.92 -35.34
C ILE A 341 -12.46 -0.75 -33.87
N PHE A 342 -13.54 -1.41 -33.45
CA PHE A 342 -14.00 -1.32 -32.06
C PHE A 342 -13.00 -1.94 -31.08
N ILE A 343 -12.34 -3.05 -31.43
CA ILE A 343 -11.22 -3.61 -30.64
C ILE A 343 -10.11 -2.56 -30.47
N VAL A 344 -9.69 -1.92 -31.56
CA VAL A 344 -8.65 -0.88 -31.52
C VAL A 344 -9.08 0.29 -30.63
N LEU A 345 -10.34 0.72 -30.69
CA LEU A 345 -10.87 1.79 -29.84
C LEU A 345 -10.87 1.42 -28.35
N VAL A 346 -11.24 0.18 -28.00
CA VAL A 346 -11.21 -0.31 -26.60
C VAL A 346 -9.77 -0.34 -26.07
N VAL A 347 -8.82 -0.87 -26.86
CA VAL A 347 -7.40 -0.92 -26.49
C VAL A 347 -6.83 0.50 -26.36
N TRP A 348 -7.13 1.38 -27.33
CA TRP A 348 -6.72 2.78 -27.28
C TRP A 348 -7.24 3.49 -26.04
N ALA A 349 -8.53 3.31 -25.69
CA ALA A 349 -9.11 3.89 -24.49
C ALA A 349 -8.43 3.37 -23.21
N SER A 350 -8.20 2.05 -23.13
CA SER A 350 -7.52 1.42 -21.99
C SER A 350 -6.13 2.01 -21.74
N LEU A 351 -5.33 2.18 -22.81
CA LEU A 351 -3.99 2.78 -22.75
C LEU A 351 -4.02 4.31 -22.51
N ARG A 352 -4.99 5.02 -23.12
CA ARG A 352 -5.12 6.48 -22.97
C ARG A 352 -5.46 6.88 -21.55
N TYR A 353 -6.30 6.10 -20.88
CA TYR A 353 -6.78 6.36 -19.52
C TYR A 353 -6.05 5.56 -18.43
N GLU A 354 -5.09 4.71 -18.79
CA GLU A 354 -4.24 3.96 -17.86
C GLU A 354 -5.04 3.15 -16.85
N TRP A 355 -6.07 2.44 -17.32
CA TRP A 355 -6.97 1.76 -16.40
C TRP A 355 -6.25 0.72 -15.55
N HIS A 356 -5.28 0.03 -16.12
CA HIS A 356 -4.48 -0.95 -15.40
C HIS A 356 -3.59 -0.29 -14.34
N GLU A 357 -2.78 0.69 -14.74
CA GLU A 357 -1.80 1.28 -13.84
C GLU A 357 -2.48 2.05 -12.71
N ARG A 358 -3.52 2.83 -13.02
CA ARG A 358 -4.31 3.52 -11.98
C ARG A 358 -4.94 2.52 -11.03
N SER A 359 -5.43 1.37 -11.53
CA SER A 359 -5.97 0.34 -10.64
C SER A 359 -4.94 -0.18 -9.64
N ILE A 360 -3.68 -0.36 -10.07
CA ILE A 360 -2.58 -0.80 -9.19
C ILE A 360 -2.21 0.30 -8.19
N GLU A 361 -2.01 1.53 -8.66
CA GLU A 361 -1.62 2.67 -7.81
C GLU A 361 -2.64 2.95 -6.71
N TYR A 362 -3.92 3.06 -7.08
CA TYR A 362 -5.00 3.27 -6.13
C TYR A 362 -5.19 2.08 -5.20
N ARG A 363 -4.98 0.84 -5.68
CA ARG A 363 -5.08 -0.34 -4.82
C ARG A 363 -3.98 -0.36 -3.78
N LEU A 364 -2.74 -0.05 -4.16
CA LEU A 364 -1.62 0.06 -3.22
C LEU A 364 -1.91 1.13 -2.18
N LEU A 365 -2.35 2.32 -2.61
CA LEU A 365 -2.70 3.41 -1.72
C LEU A 365 -3.83 3.02 -0.74
N ALA A 366 -4.88 2.37 -1.23
CA ALA A 366 -5.96 1.86 -0.41
C ALA A 366 -5.46 0.84 0.62
N GLU A 367 -4.63 -0.10 0.21
CA GLU A 367 -4.06 -1.09 1.13
C GLU A 367 -3.17 -0.46 2.20
N LEU A 368 -2.35 0.55 1.85
CA LEU A 368 -1.55 1.30 2.82
C LEU A 368 -2.44 2.00 3.85
N PHE A 369 -3.50 2.69 3.39
CA PHE A 369 -4.46 3.35 4.30
C PHE A 369 -5.21 2.37 5.19
N ARG A 370 -5.67 1.24 4.64
CA ARG A 370 -6.36 0.19 5.39
C ARG A 370 -5.50 -0.38 6.52
N LYS A 371 -4.20 -0.55 6.27
CA LYS A 371 -3.24 -1.06 7.27
C LYS A 371 -2.93 -0.02 8.32
N GLN A 372 -2.71 1.20 7.87
CA GLN A 372 -2.46 2.32 8.75
C GLN A 372 -3.66 2.63 9.64
N GLU A 373 -4.90 2.39 9.19
CA GLU A 373 -6.10 2.47 10.03
C GLU A 373 -5.99 1.58 11.28
N THR A 374 -5.69 0.30 11.10
CA THR A 374 -5.54 -0.66 12.22
C THR A 374 -4.34 -0.33 13.10
N LEU A 375 -3.19 0.01 12.48
CA LEU A 375 -1.97 0.35 13.22
C LEU A 375 -2.14 1.63 14.03
N ALA A 376 -2.77 2.65 13.47
CA ALA A 376 -2.92 3.94 14.11
C ALA A 376 -3.80 3.87 15.38
N SER A 377 -4.83 3.02 15.38
CA SER A 377 -5.61 2.70 16.59
C SER A 377 -4.78 2.06 17.71
N LEU A 378 -3.66 1.41 17.37
CA LEU A 378 -2.73 0.83 18.33
C LEU A 378 -1.57 1.78 18.69
N GLY A 379 -1.58 3.02 18.19
CA GLY A 379 -0.46 3.96 18.34
C GLY A 379 0.78 3.59 17.52
N TRP A 380 0.60 2.76 16.48
CA TRP A 380 1.64 2.36 15.55
C TRP A 380 1.48 3.05 14.21
N SER A 381 2.57 3.11 13.46
CA SER A 381 2.57 3.56 12.07
C SER A 381 3.48 2.69 11.21
N LEU A 382 3.16 2.64 9.92
CA LEU A 382 4.09 2.12 8.93
C LEU A 382 5.29 3.08 8.82
N SER A 383 6.50 2.52 8.76
CA SER A 383 7.68 3.33 8.51
C SER A 383 7.59 3.98 7.13
N ILE A 384 7.70 5.30 7.10
CA ILE A 384 7.76 6.10 5.87
C ILE A 384 8.99 5.71 5.05
N GLY A 385 10.14 5.50 5.68
CA GLY A 385 11.39 5.08 5.02
C GLY A 385 11.23 3.75 4.28
N HIS A 386 10.62 2.76 4.92
CA HIS A 386 10.31 1.48 4.28
C HIS A 386 9.34 1.64 3.11
N VAL A 387 8.26 2.39 3.28
CA VAL A 387 7.28 2.64 2.20
C VAL A 387 7.91 3.39 1.02
N GLN A 388 8.83 4.32 1.28
CA GLN A 388 9.57 5.05 0.26
C GLN A 388 10.55 4.17 -0.49
N HIS A 389 11.36 3.38 0.22
CA HIS A 389 12.29 2.43 -0.42
C HIS A 389 11.53 1.39 -1.27
N LEU A 390 10.32 0.98 -0.86
CA LEU A 390 9.45 0.11 -1.66
C LEU A 390 8.98 0.79 -2.96
N ALA A 391 8.76 2.11 -2.92
CA ALA A 391 8.29 2.94 -4.02
C ALA A 391 9.41 3.55 -4.89
N ASP A 392 10.68 3.35 -4.52
CA ASP A 392 11.86 3.86 -5.25
C ASP A 392 11.98 3.30 -6.68
N THR A 393 11.19 2.28 -7.00
CA THR A 393 10.80 2.07 -8.40
C THR A 393 9.96 3.25 -8.87
N GLN A 394 10.61 4.23 -9.53
CA GLN A 394 10.12 5.55 -9.99
C GLN A 394 8.62 5.65 -10.36
N ARG A 395 7.99 4.56 -10.81
CA ARG A 395 6.58 4.41 -11.16
C ARG A 395 5.59 4.77 -10.04
N LEU A 396 5.96 4.74 -8.75
CA LEU A 396 5.02 4.86 -7.62
C LEU A 396 5.42 5.84 -6.52
N SER A 397 6.46 6.63 -6.77
CA SER A 397 6.91 7.68 -5.86
C SER A 397 5.77 8.58 -5.35
N TRP A 398 4.74 8.83 -6.16
CA TRP A 398 3.60 9.64 -5.73
C TRP A 398 2.70 8.94 -4.69
N VAL A 399 2.59 7.61 -4.73
CA VAL A 399 1.77 6.83 -3.78
C VAL A 399 2.41 6.86 -2.40
N SER A 400 3.71 6.57 -2.32
CA SER A 400 4.46 6.66 -1.06
C SER A 400 4.53 8.08 -0.53
N TRP A 401 4.74 9.06 -1.41
CA TRP A 401 4.72 10.48 -1.04
C TRP A 401 3.35 10.90 -0.47
N LEU A 402 2.26 10.55 -1.15
CA LEU A 402 0.91 10.90 -0.70
C LEU A 402 0.57 10.19 0.62
N PHE A 403 0.94 8.91 0.76
CA PHE A 403 0.77 8.18 2.00
C PHE A 403 1.53 8.85 3.15
N ALA A 404 2.80 9.20 2.95
CA ALA A 404 3.62 9.90 3.93
C ALA A 404 3.04 11.28 4.30
N ALA A 405 2.56 12.05 3.31
CA ALA A 405 1.87 13.31 3.55
C ALA A 405 0.60 13.13 4.40
N MET A 406 -0.20 12.10 4.11
CA MET A 406 -1.39 11.76 4.91
C MET A 406 -1.03 11.28 6.31
N GLN A 407 0.12 10.63 6.48
CA GLN A 407 0.62 10.19 7.79
C GLN A 407 1.05 11.38 8.64
N ARG A 408 1.73 12.37 8.06
CA ARG A 408 2.10 13.62 8.75
C ARG A 408 0.89 14.45 9.16
N SER A 409 -0.16 14.48 8.34
CA SER A 409 -1.40 15.19 8.66
C SER A 409 -2.39 14.38 9.50
N ALA A 410 -2.06 13.14 9.85
CA ALA A 410 -2.94 12.32 10.67
C ALA A 410 -3.00 12.87 12.11
N PRO A 411 -4.17 12.83 12.77
CA PRO A 411 -4.25 13.11 14.19
C PRO A 411 -3.29 12.20 14.97
N LEU A 412 -2.66 12.73 16.02
CA LEU A 412 -1.80 11.92 16.87
C LEU A 412 -2.62 10.86 17.64
N PRO A 413 -2.07 9.64 17.81
CA PRO A 413 -2.75 8.58 18.52
C PRO A 413 -2.92 8.92 20.01
N GLN A 414 -4.15 8.86 20.51
CA GLN A 414 -4.44 8.93 21.95
C GLN A 414 -4.39 7.51 22.53
N ALA A 415 -3.20 6.92 22.59
CA ALA A 415 -2.97 5.53 22.97
C ALA A 415 -3.56 5.13 24.34
N SER A 416 -3.92 6.08 25.21
CA SER A 416 -4.45 5.81 26.54
C SER A 416 -5.93 5.38 26.61
N LYS A 417 -6.66 5.24 25.49
CA LYS A 417 -8.12 5.00 25.51
C LYS A 417 -8.59 3.62 25.04
N MET A 418 -7.80 2.86 24.28
CA MET A 418 -8.21 1.53 23.82
C MET A 418 -7.69 0.47 24.78
N ASP A 419 -8.57 -0.38 25.31
CA ASP A 419 -8.13 -1.52 26.12
C ASP A 419 -7.55 -2.64 25.26
N ASN A 420 -6.69 -3.47 25.86
CA ASN A 420 -6.01 -4.57 25.16
C ASN A 420 -6.99 -5.62 24.60
N GLU A 421 -8.17 -5.76 25.20
CA GLU A 421 -9.20 -6.68 24.72
C GLU A 421 -9.81 -6.22 23.41
N THR A 422 -10.18 -4.94 23.33
CA THR A 422 -10.72 -4.32 22.12
C THR A 422 -9.67 -4.30 21.02
N ALA A 423 -8.42 -3.94 21.34
CA ALA A 423 -7.31 -3.98 20.39
C ALA A 423 -7.09 -5.38 19.79
N ARG A 424 -7.07 -6.42 20.63
CA ARG A 424 -6.96 -7.81 20.18
C ARG A 424 -8.17 -8.23 19.34
N ALA A 425 -9.38 -7.88 19.77
CA ALA A 425 -10.61 -8.22 19.05
C ALA A 425 -10.66 -7.54 17.67
N MET A 426 -10.22 -6.29 17.55
CA MET A 426 -10.11 -5.58 16.28
C MET A 426 -9.13 -6.27 15.31
N LEU A 427 -7.94 -6.63 15.80
CA LEU A 427 -6.94 -7.34 14.99
C LEU A 427 -7.44 -8.74 14.57
N GLN A 428 -8.07 -9.48 15.49
CA GLN A 428 -8.67 -10.79 15.16
C GLN A 428 -9.78 -10.66 14.13
N HIS A 429 -10.65 -9.65 14.27
CA HIS A 429 -11.71 -9.37 13.31
C HIS A 429 -11.15 -9.09 11.91
N LEU A 430 -10.11 -8.24 11.82
CA LEU A 430 -9.42 -7.97 10.56
C LEU A 430 -8.87 -9.25 9.92
N ILE A 431 -8.18 -10.08 10.72
CA ILE A 431 -7.60 -11.34 10.23
C ILE A 431 -8.69 -12.30 9.74
N ASP A 432 -9.77 -12.48 10.51
CA ASP A 432 -10.87 -13.38 10.14
C ASP A 432 -11.63 -12.89 8.88
N GLU A 433 -11.80 -11.57 8.74
CA GLU A 433 -12.36 -10.96 7.52
C GLU A 433 -11.48 -11.26 6.30
N GLN A 434 -10.15 -11.09 6.43
CA GLN A 434 -9.22 -11.39 5.35
C GLN A 434 -9.18 -12.89 5.00
N ILE A 435 -9.17 -13.77 5.98
CA ILE A 435 -9.26 -15.22 5.74
C ILE A 435 -10.54 -15.56 4.97
N THR A 436 -11.67 -14.96 5.35
CA THR A 436 -12.96 -15.18 4.67
C THR A 436 -12.90 -14.69 3.22
N TYR A 437 -12.35 -13.49 2.99
CA TYR A 437 -12.16 -12.92 1.66
C TYR A 437 -11.29 -13.83 0.77
N HIS A 438 -10.15 -14.31 1.28
CA HIS A 438 -9.25 -15.15 0.50
C HIS A 438 -9.84 -16.54 0.22
N ARG A 439 -10.62 -17.12 1.15
CA ARG A 439 -11.35 -18.38 0.91
C ARG A 439 -12.38 -18.23 -0.21
N ASP A 440 -13.15 -17.15 -0.19
CA ASP A 440 -14.13 -16.84 -1.24
C ASP A 440 -13.44 -16.61 -2.59
N ARG A 441 -12.31 -15.88 -2.61
CA ARG A 441 -11.50 -15.61 -3.81
C ARG A 441 -10.87 -16.88 -4.38
N GLU A 442 -10.31 -17.74 -3.55
CA GLU A 442 -9.74 -19.04 -3.95
C GLU A 442 -10.80 -19.89 -4.63
N LYS A 443 -11.93 -20.11 -3.94
CA LYS A 443 -13.04 -20.92 -4.45
C LYS A 443 -13.60 -20.36 -5.76
N MET A 444 -13.78 -19.05 -5.83
CA MET A 444 -14.24 -18.39 -7.05
C MET A 444 -13.27 -18.64 -8.22
N SER A 445 -11.97 -18.50 -7.97
CA SER A 445 -10.93 -18.62 -9.00
C SER A 445 -10.78 -20.06 -9.50
N LEU A 446 -10.78 -21.05 -8.60
CA LEU A 446 -10.72 -22.48 -8.95
C LEU A 446 -11.95 -22.91 -9.77
N ASN A 447 -13.16 -22.62 -9.28
CA ASN A 447 -14.39 -22.99 -9.98
C ASN A 447 -14.47 -22.34 -11.37
N ALA A 448 -14.08 -21.07 -11.48
CA ALA A 448 -14.05 -20.40 -12.77
C ALA A 448 -12.99 -21.00 -13.71
N ALA A 449 -11.81 -21.36 -13.19
CA ALA A 449 -10.76 -21.99 -13.98
C ALA A 449 -11.20 -23.35 -14.55
N GLU A 450 -11.77 -24.21 -13.70
CA GLU A 450 -12.32 -25.52 -14.10
C GLU A 450 -13.43 -25.36 -15.16
N ARG A 451 -14.31 -24.38 -14.98
CA ARG A 451 -15.40 -24.09 -15.93
C ARG A 451 -14.86 -23.69 -17.31
N PHE A 452 -13.88 -22.77 -17.36
CA PHE A 452 -13.29 -22.34 -18.63
C PHE A 452 -12.46 -23.44 -19.28
N GLU A 453 -11.75 -24.24 -18.50
CA GLU A 453 -11.01 -25.41 -18.98
C GLU A 453 -11.95 -26.46 -19.57
N GLY A 454 -13.03 -26.81 -18.86
CA GLY A 454 -14.03 -27.76 -19.35
C GLY A 454 -14.73 -27.29 -20.63
N LEU A 455 -15.15 -26.02 -20.70
CA LEU A 455 -15.77 -25.45 -21.90
C LEU A 455 -14.80 -25.38 -23.08
N GLY A 456 -13.57 -24.94 -22.82
CA GLY A 456 -12.52 -24.86 -23.84
C GLY A 456 -12.13 -26.24 -24.39
N GLY A 457 -12.00 -27.24 -23.50
CA GLY A 457 -11.71 -28.62 -23.83
C GLY A 457 -12.84 -29.30 -24.60
N LEU A 458 -14.10 -29.07 -24.19
CA LEU A 458 -15.28 -29.57 -24.91
C LEU A 458 -15.36 -28.98 -26.32
N ALA A 459 -15.16 -27.67 -26.47
CA ALA A 459 -15.12 -27.03 -27.78
C ALA A 459 -14.02 -27.64 -28.68
N PHE A 460 -12.82 -27.88 -28.12
CA PHE A 460 -11.71 -28.52 -28.84
C PHE A 460 -12.02 -29.97 -29.24
N GLY A 461 -12.65 -30.75 -28.36
CA GLY A 461 -13.10 -32.10 -28.68
C GLY A 461 -14.12 -32.14 -29.82
N ILE A 462 -15.06 -31.17 -29.85
CA ILE A 462 -16.02 -31.04 -30.94
C ILE A 462 -15.32 -30.66 -32.25
N VAL A 463 -14.28 -29.81 -32.22
CA VAL A 463 -13.47 -29.51 -33.42
C VAL A 463 -12.88 -30.79 -34.01
N LEU A 464 -12.25 -31.62 -33.17
CA LEU A 464 -11.65 -32.88 -33.63
C LEU A 464 -12.71 -33.78 -34.27
N LEU A 465 -13.89 -33.90 -33.65
CA LEU A 465 -15.01 -34.65 -34.20
C LEU A 465 -15.48 -34.06 -35.54
N CYS A 466 -15.65 -32.74 -35.63
CA CYS A 466 -16.06 -32.07 -36.87
C CYS A 466 -15.07 -32.33 -38.00
N VAL A 467 -13.77 -32.29 -37.72
CA VAL A 467 -12.71 -32.56 -38.71
C VAL A 467 -12.73 -34.02 -39.15
N ILE A 468 -12.86 -34.98 -38.22
CA ILE A 468 -12.96 -36.42 -38.55
C ILE A 468 -14.19 -36.68 -39.43
N LEU A 469 -15.35 -36.16 -39.04
CA LEU A 469 -16.59 -36.31 -39.80
C LEU A 469 -16.51 -35.64 -41.17
N LYS A 470 -15.81 -34.50 -41.27
CA LYS A 470 -15.60 -33.80 -42.54
C LYS A 470 -14.76 -34.66 -43.50
N VAL A 471 -13.61 -35.17 -43.03
CA VAL A 471 -12.72 -36.02 -43.83
C VAL A 471 -13.44 -37.30 -44.25
N GLY A 472 -14.16 -37.94 -43.33
CA GLY A 472 -14.96 -39.13 -43.64
C GLY A 472 -16.05 -38.85 -44.68
N SER A 473 -16.76 -37.72 -44.54
CA SER A 473 -17.78 -37.29 -45.50
C SER A 473 -17.19 -36.99 -46.89
N GLU A 474 -16.03 -36.35 -46.97
CA GLU A 474 -15.36 -36.10 -48.25
C GLU A 474 -14.92 -37.42 -48.92
N ALA A 475 -14.43 -38.39 -48.14
CA ALA A 475 -14.00 -39.69 -48.65
C ALA A 475 -15.15 -40.52 -49.27
N ILE A 476 -16.39 -40.33 -48.83
CA ILE A 476 -17.58 -41.04 -49.34
C ILE A 476 -18.43 -40.20 -50.30
N ASN A 477 -17.94 -39.06 -50.79
CA ASN A 477 -18.70 -38.09 -51.60
C ASN A 477 -20.02 -37.66 -50.93
N GLY A 478 -19.98 -37.43 -49.62
CA GLY A 478 -21.12 -36.97 -48.83
C GLY A 478 -21.64 -35.58 -49.25
N LEU A 479 -22.78 -35.18 -48.69
CA LEU A 479 -23.49 -33.96 -49.09
C LEU A 479 -22.60 -32.70 -48.94
N PRO A 480 -22.40 -31.89 -50.00
CA PRO A 480 -21.50 -30.73 -49.97
C PRO A 480 -21.84 -29.71 -48.87
N TYR A 481 -23.13 -29.53 -48.56
CA TYR A 481 -23.57 -28.63 -47.50
C TYR A 481 -23.17 -29.10 -46.10
N MET A 482 -23.10 -30.42 -45.87
CA MET A 482 -22.65 -30.98 -44.60
C MET A 482 -21.16 -30.76 -44.41
N VAL A 483 -20.36 -31.00 -45.47
CA VAL A 483 -18.91 -30.74 -45.46
C VAL A 483 -18.62 -29.25 -45.18
N LEU A 484 -19.38 -28.35 -45.81
CA LEU A 484 -19.28 -26.91 -45.57
C LEU A 484 -19.62 -26.56 -44.11
N ALA A 485 -20.73 -27.08 -43.57
CA ALA A 485 -21.13 -26.82 -42.19
C ALA A 485 -20.07 -27.30 -41.18
N LEU A 486 -19.53 -28.50 -41.37
CA LEU A 486 -18.44 -29.04 -40.53
C LEU A 486 -17.16 -28.20 -40.63
N ALA A 487 -16.84 -27.69 -41.83
CA ALA A 487 -15.70 -26.80 -42.02
C ALA A 487 -15.89 -25.46 -41.30
N VAL A 488 -17.08 -24.86 -41.34
CA VAL A 488 -17.39 -23.62 -40.61
C VAL A 488 -17.29 -23.83 -39.11
N MET A 489 -17.85 -24.91 -38.59
CA MET A 489 -17.76 -25.26 -37.17
C MET A 489 -16.31 -25.47 -36.74
N ALA A 490 -15.49 -26.11 -37.58
CA ALA A 490 -14.06 -26.29 -37.34
C ALA A 490 -13.25 -24.98 -37.35
N ILE A 491 -13.78 -23.87 -37.87
CA ILE A 491 -13.16 -22.54 -37.79
C ILE A 491 -13.67 -21.76 -36.57
N ILE A 492 -14.96 -21.86 -36.25
CA ILE A 492 -15.60 -21.10 -35.16
C ILE A 492 -15.21 -21.65 -33.78
N LEU A 493 -15.30 -22.96 -33.58
CA LEU A 493 -15.10 -23.60 -32.28
C LEU A 493 -13.69 -23.42 -31.69
N PRO A 494 -12.59 -23.44 -32.48
CA PRO A 494 -11.26 -23.08 -31.97
C PRO A 494 -11.22 -21.65 -31.42
N GLY A 495 -11.94 -20.71 -32.02
CA GLY A 495 -12.03 -19.33 -31.53
C GLY A 495 -12.69 -19.24 -30.15
N ILE A 496 -13.69 -20.08 -29.88
CA ILE A 496 -14.35 -20.19 -28.57
C ILE A 496 -13.42 -20.86 -27.55
N SER A 497 -12.73 -21.93 -27.96
CA SER A 497 -11.74 -22.62 -27.12
C SER A 497 -10.59 -21.67 -26.71
N ALA A 498 -10.04 -20.94 -27.68
CA ALA A 498 -9.01 -19.93 -27.46
C ALA A 498 -9.49 -18.79 -26.57
N ALA A 499 -10.74 -18.36 -26.68
CA ALA A 499 -11.33 -17.35 -25.80
C ALA A 499 -11.38 -17.81 -24.34
N CYS A 500 -11.81 -19.06 -24.10
CA CYS A 500 -11.84 -19.63 -22.74
C CYS A 500 -10.43 -19.71 -22.14
N LEU A 501 -9.45 -20.17 -22.94
CA LEU A 501 -8.05 -20.21 -22.53
C LEU A 501 -7.49 -18.81 -22.25
N ALA A 502 -7.78 -17.84 -23.11
CA ALA A 502 -7.34 -16.46 -22.96
C ALA A 502 -7.93 -15.82 -21.71
N ILE A 503 -9.22 -16.02 -21.43
CA ILE A 503 -9.85 -15.50 -20.20
C ILE A 503 -9.22 -16.14 -18.96
N ARG A 504 -9.02 -17.47 -18.97
CA ARG A 504 -8.40 -18.20 -17.84
C ARG A 504 -6.97 -17.72 -17.56
N SER A 505 -6.19 -17.52 -18.62
CA SER A 505 -4.80 -17.08 -18.56
C SER A 505 -4.68 -15.61 -18.14
N TYR A 506 -5.42 -14.71 -18.80
CA TYR A 506 -5.34 -13.27 -18.55
C TYR A 506 -5.95 -12.85 -17.20
N ALA A 507 -6.94 -13.60 -16.70
CA ALA A 507 -7.46 -13.41 -15.35
C ALA A 507 -6.56 -14.06 -14.28
N GLU A 508 -5.47 -14.73 -14.67
CA GLU A 508 -4.48 -15.36 -13.79
C GLU A 508 -5.11 -16.25 -12.70
N LEU A 509 -6.21 -16.95 -13.01
CA LEU A 509 -7.06 -17.60 -11.99
C LEU A 509 -6.30 -18.61 -11.11
N GLN A 510 -5.34 -19.34 -11.69
CA GLN A 510 -4.49 -20.27 -10.95
C GLN A 510 -3.58 -19.54 -9.96
N LEU A 511 -2.94 -18.44 -10.41
CA LEU A 511 -2.08 -17.63 -9.56
C LEU A 511 -2.88 -16.99 -8.42
N LEU A 512 -4.09 -16.46 -8.70
CA LEU A 512 -4.94 -15.87 -7.66
C LEU A 512 -5.35 -16.89 -6.60
N ALA A 513 -5.60 -18.14 -7.00
CA ALA A 513 -5.92 -19.24 -6.08
C ALA A 513 -4.70 -19.63 -5.22
N GLU A 514 -3.52 -19.76 -5.83
CA GLU A 514 -2.26 -20.04 -5.12
C GLU A 514 -1.89 -18.94 -4.13
N GLN A 515 -1.98 -17.67 -4.54
CA GLN A 515 -1.76 -16.52 -3.68
C GLN A 515 -2.73 -16.51 -2.49
N SER A 516 -4.02 -16.78 -2.75
CA SER A 516 -5.02 -16.82 -1.68
C SER A 516 -4.74 -17.96 -0.70
N ARG A 517 -4.33 -19.15 -1.16
CA ARG A 517 -3.92 -20.27 -0.29
C ARG A 517 -2.74 -19.92 0.60
N TYR A 518 -1.71 -19.31 0.02
CA TYR A 518 -0.53 -18.86 0.78
C TYR A 518 -0.93 -17.84 1.84
N MET A 519 -1.71 -16.82 1.45
CA MET A 519 -2.18 -15.78 2.37
C MET A 519 -3.03 -16.34 3.51
N ILE A 520 -3.93 -17.29 3.22
CA ILE A 520 -4.72 -17.96 4.27
C ILE A 520 -3.79 -18.63 5.28
N SER A 521 -2.74 -19.33 4.84
CA SER A 521 -1.78 -19.99 5.73
C SER A 521 -1.07 -19.00 6.66
N GLU A 522 -0.58 -17.88 6.12
CA GLU A 522 0.11 -16.85 6.90
C GLU A 522 -0.83 -16.12 7.89
N LEU A 523 -2.07 -15.85 7.46
CA LEU A 523 -3.09 -15.24 8.31
C LEU A 523 -3.53 -16.18 9.43
N GLU A 524 -3.63 -17.48 9.16
CA GLU A 524 -3.92 -18.51 10.18
C GLU A 524 -2.81 -18.58 11.24
N HIS A 525 -1.54 -18.50 10.83
CA HIS A 525 -0.42 -18.42 11.77
C HIS A 525 -0.50 -17.15 12.65
N SER A 526 -0.79 -16.01 12.03
CA SER A 526 -0.95 -14.74 12.74
C SER A 526 -2.14 -14.75 13.70
N ARG A 527 -3.25 -15.37 13.30
CA ARG A 527 -4.43 -15.60 14.15
C ARG A 527 -4.08 -16.35 15.44
N ILE A 528 -3.29 -17.42 15.31
CA ILE A 528 -2.82 -18.23 16.44
C ILE A 528 -1.89 -17.40 17.35
N ARG A 529 -0.97 -16.61 16.78
CA ARG A 529 -0.06 -15.76 17.58
C ARG A 529 -0.84 -14.72 18.38
N VAL A 530 -1.75 -13.98 17.74
CA VAL A 530 -2.62 -12.98 18.39
C VAL A 530 -3.49 -13.62 19.48
N ALA A 531 -4.05 -14.81 19.23
CA ALA A 531 -4.88 -15.50 20.22
C ALA A 531 -4.10 -15.97 21.47
N ARG A 532 -2.79 -16.21 21.35
CA ARG A 532 -1.92 -16.66 22.45
C ARG A 532 -1.38 -15.51 23.31
N LEU A 533 -1.53 -14.26 22.88
CA LEU A 533 -1.06 -13.10 23.65
C LEU A 533 -1.78 -12.99 24.99
N ASN A 534 -1.00 -12.91 26.07
CA ASN A 534 -1.51 -12.66 27.41
C ASN A 534 -1.86 -11.17 27.55
N ILE A 535 -3.12 -10.80 27.39
CA ILE A 535 -3.59 -9.40 27.42
C ILE A 535 -3.39 -8.65 28.75
N SER A 536 -3.09 -9.38 29.82
CA SER A 536 -2.91 -8.82 31.16
C SER A 536 -1.47 -8.39 31.46
N ARG A 537 -0.50 -8.78 30.63
CA ARG A 537 0.91 -8.38 30.81
C ARG A 537 1.09 -6.89 30.44
N PRO A 538 2.10 -6.19 30.98
CA PRO A 538 2.44 -4.83 30.52
C PRO A 538 2.86 -4.84 29.04
N LEU A 539 2.67 -3.70 28.35
CA LEU A 539 3.14 -3.47 26.98
C LEU A 539 2.54 -4.39 25.90
N VAL A 540 1.42 -5.06 26.17
CA VAL A 540 0.73 -5.89 25.17
C VAL A 540 0.34 -5.10 23.93
N SER A 541 0.06 -3.80 24.04
CA SER A 541 -0.19 -2.97 22.85
C SER A 541 0.98 -3.00 21.86
N GLN A 542 2.22 -3.13 22.34
CA GLN A 542 3.41 -3.21 21.50
C GLN A 542 3.48 -4.55 20.79
N ASP A 543 3.13 -5.64 21.47
CA ASP A 543 3.06 -6.96 20.84
C ASP A 543 1.92 -7.05 19.82
N LEU A 544 0.75 -6.50 20.17
CA LEU A 544 -0.39 -6.40 19.27
C LEU A 544 -0.06 -5.52 18.06
N GLY A 545 0.63 -4.40 18.27
CA GLY A 545 1.10 -3.51 17.21
C GLY A 545 2.14 -4.18 16.32
N ALA A 546 3.07 -4.95 16.89
CA ALA A 546 4.05 -5.72 16.14
C ALA A 546 3.39 -6.79 15.27
N GLU A 547 2.45 -7.56 15.83
CA GLU A 547 1.68 -8.54 15.07
C GLU A 547 0.79 -7.88 14.01
N ALA A 548 0.17 -6.74 14.30
CA ALA A 548 -0.57 -5.96 13.32
C ALA A 548 0.32 -5.47 12.18
N ALA A 549 1.56 -5.06 12.47
CA ALA A 549 2.53 -4.64 11.47
C ALA A 549 2.97 -5.83 10.59
N ILE A 550 3.20 -7.00 11.19
CA ILE A 550 3.49 -8.24 10.46
C ILE A 550 2.32 -8.60 9.54
N VAL A 551 1.10 -8.65 10.06
CA VAL A 551 -0.11 -8.91 9.25
C VAL A 551 -0.25 -7.91 8.11
N GLY A 552 -0.08 -6.62 8.40
CA GLY A 552 -0.14 -5.55 7.42
C GLY A 552 0.90 -5.69 6.31
N THR A 553 2.15 -5.97 6.67
CA THR A 553 3.24 -6.19 5.69
C THR A 553 3.02 -7.45 4.87
N THR A 554 2.62 -8.57 5.47
CA THR A 554 2.26 -9.81 4.75
C THR A 554 1.15 -9.55 3.72
N MET A 555 0.11 -8.82 4.11
CA MET A 555 -0.97 -8.44 3.22
C MET A 555 -0.54 -7.46 2.10
N LEU A 556 0.57 -6.73 2.22
CA LEU A 556 1.11 -5.93 1.11
C LEU A 556 1.76 -6.82 0.03
N GLN A 557 2.24 -8.01 0.41
CA GLN A 557 2.90 -8.93 -0.52
C GLN A 557 1.93 -9.55 -1.54
N ASP A 558 0.62 -9.61 -1.22
CA ASP A 558 -0.43 -10.16 -2.10
C ASP A 558 -0.76 -9.28 -3.31
N LEU A 559 -0.36 -8.01 -3.30
CA LEU A 559 -0.71 -7.09 -4.38
C LEU A 559 -0.15 -7.59 -5.72
N GLU A 560 -1.02 -7.73 -6.73
CA GLU A 560 -0.68 -8.18 -8.10
C GLU A 560 0.58 -7.45 -8.63
N GLY A 561 1.67 -8.20 -8.86
CA GLY A 561 2.95 -7.65 -9.34
C GLY A 561 3.99 -7.28 -8.27
N TRP A 562 3.61 -7.25 -6.98
CA TRP A 562 4.44 -6.74 -5.86
C TRP A 562 5.19 -7.82 -5.09
N GLY A 563 4.71 -9.06 -5.10
CA GLY A 563 5.29 -10.16 -4.33
C GLY A 563 6.76 -10.51 -4.66
N ARG A 564 7.34 -9.94 -5.72
CA ARG A 564 8.79 -10.03 -6.02
C ARG A 564 9.63 -8.94 -5.32
N LEU A 565 9.05 -7.78 -5.02
CA LEU A 565 9.72 -6.70 -4.26
C LEU A 565 9.69 -6.98 -2.76
N PHE A 566 8.59 -7.55 -2.24
CA PHE A 566 8.46 -7.84 -0.81
C PHE A 566 9.20 -9.11 -0.34
N ARG A 567 9.41 -10.10 -1.21
CA ARG A 567 10.09 -11.36 -0.84
C ARG A 567 11.60 -11.23 -0.59
N GLY A 568 12.24 -10.16 -1.06
CA GLY A 568 13.71 -10.04 -1.06
C GLY A 568 14.34 -9.37 0.17
N LYS A 569 13.57 -8.71 1.04
CA LYS A 569 14.13 -7.82 2.09
C LYS A 569 13.59 -8.00 3.52
N LEU A 570 12.74 -8.99 3.77
CA LEU A 570 12.14 -9.22 5.11
C LEU A 570 12.61 -10.52 5.78
N MET A 571 13.57 -11.24 5.20
CA MET A 571 14.17 -12.44 5.82
C MET A 571 15.33 -12.11 6.78
N GLU A 572 15.65 -10.83 7.01
CA GLU A 572 16.81 -10.41 7.82
C GLU A 572 16.53 -9.23 8.78
N ALA A 573 15.29 -9.06 9.25
CA ALA A 573 14.98 -8.09 10.32
C ALA A 573 14.55 -8.79 11.61
#